data_AF-A0A952BHJ9-F1
#
_entry.id   AF-A0A952BHJ9-F1
#
_cell.length_a   1.000
_cell.length_b   1.000
_cell.length_c   1.000
_cell.angle_alpha   90.00
_cell.angle_beta   90.00
_cell.angle_gamma   90.00
#
_symmetry.space_group_name_H-M   'P 1'
#
loop_
_entity.id
_entity.type
_entity.pdbx_description
1 polymer ?
#
loop_
_entity_poly.entity_id
_entity_poly.type
_entity_poly.pdbx_seq_one_letter_code
_entity_poly.pdbx_strand_id
1 'polypeptide(L)'
;MQQVYSSIDSLLKATVYEIKSLAKRKKDAVFYTFHLVTVVEGDIYEADTSTDPPIILNTNFIKYVNRFIVDSEDSFYRFHFVTWESFPNLLSDFKRFYGWQRDMVKSWVKKYQKDFIDNFQYRNVFREKVRDQILSNLRYAFKYRFNSPDLRIDEVWVEKDREKRGIVLEIDIDDHIIDSLNKDKKIRERTQKALEQWYRYRGDFRYGKISNPFEDDFPF
;
A
#
# COMPACT_ATOMS: atom_id res chain seq x y z
N MET A 1 -10.03 37.55 -13.43
CA MET A 1 -10.19 36.73 -12.19
C MET A 1 -11.22 35.61 -12.31
N GLN A 2 -12.44 35.86 -12.83
CA GLN A 2 -13.49 34.83 -12.91
C GLN A 2 -13.08 33.55 -13.66
N GLN A 3 -12.27 33.68 -14.72
CA GLN A 3 -11.77 32.54 -15.51
C GLN A 3 -10.79 31.62 -14.75
N VAL A 4 -9.97 32.18 -13.86
CA VAL A 4 -9.04 31.40 -13.02
C VAL A 4 -9.79 30.62 -11.94
N TYR A 5 -10.80 31.23 -11.32
CA TYR A 5 -11.63 30.53 -10.34
C TYR A 5 -12.47 29.43 -11.00
N SER A 6 -13.02 29.69 -12.20
CA SER A 6 -13.76 28.66 -12.93
C SER A 6 -12.88 27.49 -13.37
N SER A 7 -11.60 27.72 -13.70
CA SER A 7 -10.69 26.63 -14.05
C SER A 7 -10.33 25.78 -12.84
N ILE A 8 -10.09 26.40 -11.68
CA ILE A 8 -9.90 25.70 -10.39
C ILE A 8 -11.12 24.84 -10.05
N ASP A 9 -12.32 25.42 -10.05
CA ASP A 9 -13.56 24.71 -9.72
C ASP A 9 -13.82 23.53 -10.68
N SER A 10 -13.61 23.75 -11.98
CA SER A 10 -13.78 22.70 -12.99
C SER A 10 -12.79 21.54 -12.79
N LEU A 11 -11.51 21.85 -12.57
CA LEU A 11 -10.47 20.84 -12.31
C LEU A 11 -10.73 20.06 -11.01
N LEU A 12 -11.20 20.75 -9.97
CA LEU A 12 -11.55 20.15 -8.70
C LEU A 12 -12.71 19.17 -8.84
N LYS A 13 -13.81 19.61 -9.48
CA LYS A 13 -14.98 18.75 -9.77
C LYS A 13 -14.60 17.54 -10.60
N ALA A 14 -13.80 17.74 -11.66
CA ALA A 14 -13.33 16.64 -12.51
C ALA A 14 -12.49 15.63 -11.73
N THR A 15 -11.63 16.10 -10.83
CA THR A 15 -10.75 15.23 -10.02
C THR A 15 -11.53 14.44 -8.99
N VAL A 16 -12.47 15.07 -8.29
CA VAL A 16 -13.34 14.39 -7.32
C VAL A 16 -14.21 13.35 -8.03
N TYR A 17 -14.79 13.70 -9.17
CA TYR A 17 -15.53 12.75 -9.99
C TYR A 17 -14.66 11.55 -10.40
N GLU A 18 -13.43 11.80 -10.87
CA GLU A 18 -12.54 10.74 -11.32
C GLU A 18 -12.15 9.81 -10.17
N ILE A 19 -11.75 10.35 -9.01
CA ILE A 19 -11.42 9.60 -7.80
C ILE A 19 -12.60 8.69 -7.39
N LYS A 20 -13.83 9.25 -7.34
CA LYS A 20 -15.03 8.48 -6.97
C LYS A 20 -15.40 7.42 -8.02
N SER A 21 -15.18 7.70 -9.30
CA SER A 21 -15.49 6.77 -10.38
C SER A 21 -14.47 5.62 -10.48
N LEU A 22 -13.20 5.87 -10.12
CA LEU A 22 -12.13 4.90 -10.25
C LEU A 22 -12.36 3.67 -9.39
N ALA A 23 -12.83 3.84 -8.15
CA ALA A 23 -13.18 2.75 -7.26
C ALA A 23 -14.24 1.80 -7.87
N LYS A 24 -15.10 2.32 -8.77
CA LYS A 24 -16.12 1.52 -9.46
C LYS A 24 -15.60 0.85 -10.73
N ARG A 25 -14.66 1.48 -11.44
CA ARG A 25 -14.16 1.02 -12.74
C ARG A 25 -12.94 0.09 -12.65
N LYS A 26 -12.09 0.24 -11.64
CA LYS A 26 -10.84 -0.51 -11.51
C LYS A 26 -10.87 -1.40 -10.27
N LYS A 27 -10.85 -2.72 -10.50
CA LYS A 27 -10.87 -3.75 -9.46
C LYS A 27 -9.48 -4.07 -8.92
N ASP A 28 -8.45 -3.82 -9.73
CA ASP A 28 -7.06 -4.03 -9.32
C ASP A 28 -6.61 -2.91 -8.38
N ALA A 29 -5.80 -3.26 -7.38
CA ALA A 29 -5.16 -2.27 -6.53
C ALA A 29 -4.10 -1.50 -7.34
N VAL A 30 -4.34 -0.22 -7.56
CA VAL A 30 -3.49 0.67 -8.35
C VAL A 30 -3.29 2.00 -7.63
N PHE A 31 -2.10 2.58 -7.79
CA PHE A 31 -1.79 3.91 -7.28
C PHE A 31 -2.03 4.95 -8.37
N TYR A 32 -2.82 5.97 -8.05
CA TYR A 32 -3.07 7.11 -8.92
C TYR A 32 -2.42 8.36 -8.35
N THR A 33 -1.76 9.12 -9.22
CA THR A 33 -1.26 10.46 -8.90
C THR A 33 -1.97 11.45 -9.82
N PHE A 34 -2.75 12.35 -9.24
CA PHE A 34 -3.44 13.40 -9.97
C PHE A 34 -2.63 14.69 -9.93
N HIS A 35 -2.40 15.27 -11.10
CA HIS A 35 -1.76 16.57 -11.25
C HIS A 35 -2.77 17.55 -11.82
N LEU A 36 -3.14 18.56 -11.04
CA LEU A 36 -4.08 19.61 -11.46
C LEU A 36 -3.30 20.70 -12.19
N VAL A 37 -3.49 20.81 -13.50
CA VAL A 37 -2.77 21.79 -14.34
C VAL A 37 -3.75 22.69 -15.07
N THR A 38 -3.56 23.99 -14.94
CA THR A 38 -4.19 25.01 -15.77
C THR A 38 -3.11 25.61 -16.66
N VAL A 39 -3.30 25.51 -17.97
CA VAL A 39 -2.43 26.15 -18.96
C VAL A 39 -2.98 27.55 -19.23
N VAL A 40 -2.11 28.55 -19.10
CA VAL A 40 -2.44 29.97 -19.26
C VAL A 40 -1.90 30.44 -20.61
N GLU A 41 -2.78 31.06 -21.39
CA GLU A 41 -2.43 31.77 -22.62
C GLU A 41 -2.20 33.25 -22.27
N GLY A 42 -0.94 33.59 -22.02
CA GLY A 42 -0.51 34.92 -21.58
C GLY A 42 0.59 34.88 -20.53
N ASP A 43 0.98 36.05 -20.06
CA ASP A 43 1.99 36.20 -19.01
C ASP A 43 1.42 35.86 -17.63
N ILE A 44 2.26 35.26 -16.78
CA ILE A 44 1.97 35.08 -15.37
C ILE A 44 2.92 35.99 -14.58
N TYR A 45 2.37 36.71 -13.60
CA TYR A 45 3.13 37.58 -12.73
C TYR A 45 2.96 37.16 -11.27
N GLU A 46 4.05 37.11 -10.52
CA GLU A 46 4.08 36.90 -9.08
C GLU A 46 4.52 38.21 -8.41
N ALA A 47 3.74 38.64 -7.40
CA ALA A 47 4.03 39.86 -6.65
C ALA A 47 4.59 39.48 -5.28
N ASP A 48 5.85 39.83 -5.03
CA ASP A 48 6.43 39.78 -3.69
C ASP A 48 6.01 41.05 -2.94
N THR A 49 5.15 40.85 -1.93
CA THR A 49 4.60 41.92 -1.10
C THR A 49 5.38 42.11 0.20
N SER A 50 6.51 41.41 0.38
CA SER A 50 7.39 41.60 1.53
C SER A 50 8.24 42.88 1.45
N THR A 51 8.31 43.52 0.28
CA THR A 51 9.03 44.77 0.03
C THR A 51 8.10 45.94 -0.25
N ASP A 52 8.57 47.18 0.00
CA ASP A 52 7.89 48.42 -0.39
C ASP A 52 8.83 49.27 -1.29
N PRO A 53 8.52 49.45 -2.59
CA PRO A 53 7.35 48.93 -3.30
C PRO A 53 7.41 47.40 -3.52
N PRO A 54 6.26 46.75 -3.81
CA PRO A 54 6.23 45.33 -4.16
C PRO A 54 7.06 45.03 -5.41
N ILE A 55 7.78 43.92 -5.41
CA ILE A 55 8.52 43.45 -6.59
C ILE A 55 7.59 42.55 -7.42
N ILE A 56 7.40 42.89 -8.69
CA ILE A 56 6.61 42.10 -9.64
C ILE A 56 7.57 41.32 -10.54
N LEU A 57 7.46 40.00 -10.52
CA LEU A 57 8.26 39.09 -11.32
C LEU A 57 7.38 38.42 -12.38
N ASN A 58 7.78 38.50 -13.64
CA ASN A 58 7.22 37.62 -14.67
C ASN A 58 7.72 36.19 -14.43
N THR A 59 6.81 35.25 -14.40
CA THR A 59 7.09 33.82 -14.21
C THR A 59 6.32 33.02 -15.23
N ASN A 60 6.82 31.83 -15.52
CA ASN A 60 6.12 30.89 -16.40
C ASN A 60 5.30 29.85 -15.64
N PHE A 61 5.36 29.87 -14.31
CA PHE A 61 4.82 28.82 -13.48
C PHE A 61 4.54 29.30 -12.06
N ILE A 62 3.33 28.99 -11.57
CA ILE A 62 2.92 29.23 -10.18
C ILE A 62 2.26 27.98 -9.62
N LYS A 63 2.58 27.66 -8.36
CA LYS A 63 1.87 26.64 -7.57
C LYS A 63 0.90 27.32 -6.63
N TYR A 64 -0.36 26.89 -6.68
CA TYR A 64 -1.38 27.35 -5.75
C TYR A 64 -1.84 26.17 -4.91
N VAL A 65 -1.69 26.27 -3.59
CA VAL A 65 -2.20 25.26 -2.65
C VAL A 65 -3.30 25.91 -1.84
N ASN A 66 -4.48 25.29 -1.83
CA ASN A 66 -5.56 25.75 -0.99
C ASN A 66 -6.40 24.56 -0.48
N ARG A 67 -7.12 24.81 0.61
CA ARG A 67 -8.07 23.90 1.23
C ARG A 67 -9.43 24.08 0.57
N PHE A 68 -10.04 22.97 0.17
CA PHE A 68 -11.38 22.96 -0.43
C PHE A 68 -12.24 21.95 0.30
N ILE A 69 -13.52 22.29 0.47
CA ILE A 69 -14.54 21.38 0.96
C ILE A 69 -15.36 20.96 -0.27
N VAL A 70 -15.32 19.68 -0.62
CA VAL A 70 -16.08 19.11 -1.73
C VAL A 70 -16.82 17.88 -1.22
N ASP A 71 -18.14 17.84 -1.40
CA ASP A 71 -18.99 16.74 -0.93
C ASP A 71 -18.80 16.38 0.55
N SER A 72 -18.66 17.39 1.42
CA SER A 72 -18.39 17.25 2.86
C SER A 72 -17.04 16.62 3.22
N GLU A 73 -16.17 16.39 2.24
CA GLU A 73 -14.77 16.02 2.45
C GLU A 73 -13.90 17.27 2.39
N ASP A 74 -13.02 17.39 3.38
CA ASP A 74 -12.09 18.50 3.51
C ASP A 74 -10.70 18.05 3.04
N SER A 75 -10.16 18.71 2.02
CA SER A 75 -8.90 18.29 1.41
C SER A 75 -8.09 19.45 0.86
N PHE A 76 -6.77 19.28 0.89
CA PHE A 76 -5.83 20.22 0.28
C PHE A 76 -5.56 19.82 -1.17
N TYR A 77 -5.67 20.77 -2.07
CA TYR A 77 -5.38 20.59 -3.48
C TYR A 77 -4.27 21.53 -3.92
N ARG A 78 -3.38 21.01 -4.77
CA ARG A 78 -2.29 21.76 -5.39
C ARG A 78 -2.56 21.91 -6.88
N PHE A 79 -2.74 23.15 -7.31
CA PHE A 79 -2.91 23.54 -8.70
C PHE A 79 -1.60 24.07 -9.26
N HIS A 80 -1.31 23.71 -10.50
CA HIS A 80 -0.19 24.16 -11.28
C HIS A 80 -0.71 25.10 -12.36
N PHE A 81 -0.38 26.39 -12.26
CA PHE A 81 -0.58 27.34 -13.34
C PHE A 81 0.71 27.41 -14.14
N VAL A 82 0.64 27.21 -15.45
CA VAL A 82 1.82 27.18 -16.32
C VAL A 82 1.51 27.88 -17.63
N THR A 83 2.46 28.62 -18.18
CA THR A 83 2.32 29.18 -19.53
C THR A 83 2.30 28.07 -20.58
N TRP A 84 1.68 28.33 -21.72
CA TRP A 84 1.67 27.39 -22.86
C TRP A 84 3.08 26.90 -23.22
N GLU A 85 4.04 27.83 -23.26
CA GLU A 85 5.43 27.56 -23.63
C GLU A 85 6.15 26.63 -22.63
N SER A 86 5.80 26.72 -21.35
CA SER A 86 6.42 25.92 -20.28
C SER A 86 5.70 24.61 -19.98
N PHE A 87 4.49 24.41 -20.50
CA PHE A 87 3.73 23.18 -20.29
C PHE A 87 4.48 21.90 -20.76
N PRO A 88 5.18 21.87 -21.92
CA PRO A 88 5.96 20.70 -22.32
C PRO A 88 7.04 20.30 -21.30
N ASN A 89 7.69 21.29 -20.67
CA ASN A 89 8.70 21.05 -19.65
C ASN A 89 8.06 20.46 -18.38
N LEU A 90 6.94 21.03 -17.92
CA LEU A 90 6.18 20.50 -16.78
C LEU A 90 5.73 19.05 -17.02
N LEU A 91 5.26 18.74 -18.24
CA LEU A 91 4.87 17.38 -18.60
C LEU A 91 6.06 16.41 -18.60
N SER A 92 7.23 16.86 -19.07
CA SER A 92 8.47 16.09 -18.99
C SER A 92 8.87 15.79 -17.54
N ASP A 93 8.73 16.78 -16.66
CA ASP A 93 9.00 16.63 -15.23
C ASP A 93 8.04 15.64 -14.57
N PHE A 94 6.75 15.67 -14.89
CA PHE A 94 5.79 14.68 -14.39
C PHE A 94 6.11 13.26 -14.86
N LYS A 95 6.53 13.08 -16.11
CA LYS A 95 6.97 11.75 -16.60
C LYS A 95 8.20 11.25 -15.85
N ARG A 96 9.19 12.13 -15.61
CA ARG A 96 10.39 11.80 -14.83
C ARG A 96 10.02 11.43 -13.39
N PHE A 97 9.16 12.24 -12.76
CA PHE A 97 8.68 12.00 -11.41
C PHE A 97 7.91 10.68 -11.28
N TYR A 98 7.03 10.38 -12.23
CA TYR A 98 6.33 9.10 -12.30
C TYR A 98 7.29 7.91 -12.43
N GLY A 99 8.31 8.03 -13.30
CA GLY A 99 9.36 7.02 -13.42
C GLY A 99 10.07 6.77 -12.09
N TRP A 100 10.47 7.84 -11.41
CA TRP A 100 11.10 7.76 -10.08
C TRP A 100 10.17 7.13 -9.03
N GLN A 101 8.90 7.54 -8.95
CA GLN A 101 7.94 6.96 -8.00
C GLN A 101 7.74 5.46 -8.23
N ARG A 102 7.61 5.04 -9.49
CA ARG A 102 7.48 3.62 -9.85
C ARG A 102 8.68 2.82 -9.38
N ASP A 103 9.89 3.34 -9.61
CA ASP A 103 11.12 2.65 -9.27
C ASP A 103 11.35 2.63 -7.75
N MET A 104 10.93 3.68 -7.04
CA MET A 104 10.88 3.73 -5.58
C MET A 104 9.93 2.68 -5.00
N VAL A 105 8.68 2.59 -5.50
CA VAL A 105 7.73 1.57 -5.02
C VAL A 105 8.27 0.16 -5.26
N LYS A 106 8.88 -0.09 -6.43
CA LYS A 106 9.55 -1.38 -6.71
C LYS A 106 10.67 -1.68 -5.72
N SER A 107 11.46 -0.69 -5.32
CA SER A 107 12.55 -0.88 -4.37
C SER A 107 12.01 -1.20 -2.96
N TRP A 108 10.90 -0.57 -2.55
CA TRP A 108 10.23 -0.89 -1.30
C TRP A 108 9.65 -2.29 -1.27
N VAL A 109 9.01 -2.74 -2.36
CA VAL A 109 8.53 -4.13 -2.46
C VAL A 109 9.69 -5.11 -2.35
N LYS A 110 10.82 -4.85 -3.05
CA LYS A 110 12.02 -5.69 -2.95
C LYS A 110 12.60 -5.71 -1.53
N LYS A 111 12.66 -4.54 -0.87
CA LYS A 111 13.12 -4.43 0.51
C LYS A 111 12.21 -5.21 1.46
N TYR A 112 10.90 -5.04 1.32
CA TYR A 112 9.91 -5.80 2.07
C TYR A 112 10.13 -7.31 1.92
N GLN A 113 10.25 -7.81 0.68
CA GLN A 113 10.48 -9.23 0.42
C GLN A 113 11.80 -9.75 0.99
N LYS A 114 12.86 -8.95 0.90
CA LYS A 114 14.20 -9.30 1.42
C LYS A 114 14.18 -9.40 2.95
N ASP A 115 13.59 -8.43 3.61
CA ASP A 115 13.66 -8.31 5.07
C ASP A 115 12.47 -9.00 5.77
N PHE A 116 11.50 -9.55 5.02
CA PHE A 116 10.27 -10.15 5.56
C PHE A 116 10.52 -11.19 6.65
N ILE A 117 11.49 -12.09 6.46
CA ILE A 117 11.79 -13.15 7.45
C ILE A 117 12.31 -12.53 8.74
N ASP A 118 13.18 -11.52 8.65
CA ASP A 118 13.89 -10.97 9.81
C ASP A 118 13.16 -9.81 10.49
N ASN A 119 12.15 -9.23 9.85
CA ASN A 119 11.44 -8.06 10.37
C ASN A 119 10.05 -8.44 10.90
N PHE A 120 9.89 -8.45 12.22
CA PHE A 120 8.61 -8.75 12.89
C PHE A 120 7.47 -7.83 12.42
N GLN A 121 7.73 -6.53 12.27
CA GLN A 121 6.71 -5.59 11.81
C GLN A 121 6.17 -5.99 10.44
N TYR A 122 7.05 -6.42 9.52
CA TYR A 122 6.63 -6.89 8.19
C TYR A 122 5.79 -8.16 8.26
N ARG A 123 6.14 -9.10 9.15
CA ARG A 123 5.32 -10.31 9.39
C ARG A 123 3.98 -9.99 10.04
N ASN A 124 3.85 -8.86 10.73
CA ASN A 124 2.62 -8.46 11.41
C ASN A 124 1.66 -7.64 10.53
N VAL A 125 2.13 -7.01 9.43
CA VAL A 125 1.32 -6.12 8.56
C VAL A 125 0.01 -6.74 8.10
N PHE A 126 0.00 -8.04 7.72
CA PHE A 126 -1.20 -8.73 7.24
C PHE A 126 -1.61 -9.91 8.13
N ARG A 127 -1.21 -9.89 9.40
CA ARG A 127 -1.40 -11.01 10.33
C ARG A 127 -2.83 -11.52 10.34
N GLU A 128 -3.81 -10.63 10.52
CA GLU A 128 -5.23 -11.03 10.57
C GLU A 128 -5.70 -11.69 9.28
N LYS A 129 -5.35 -11.11 8.11
CA LYS A 129 -5.75 -11.63 6.81
C LYS A 129 -5.16 -13.02 6.54
N VAL A 130 -3.89 -13.21 6.90
CA VAL A 130 -3.19 -14.49 6.76
C VAL A 130 -3.73 -15.52 7.75
N ARG A 131 -3.91 -15.13 9.03
CA ARG A 131 -4.51 -15.98 10.07
C ARG A 131 -5.87 -16.49 9.61
N ASP A 132 -6.79 -15.61 9.24
CA ASP A 132 -8.16 -15.99 8.87
C ASP A 132 -8.18 -16.97 7.69
N GLN A 133 -7.33 -16.74 6.68
CA GLN A 133 -7.23 -17.62 5.51
C GLN A 133 -6.61 -18.99 5.87
N ILE A 134 -5.55 -19.02 6.69
CA ILE A 134 -4.93 -20.26 7.15
C ILE A 134 -5.91 -21.04 8.04
N LEU A 135 -6.56 -20.40 9.01
CA LEU A 135 -7.53 -21.04 9.89
C LEU A 135 -8.71 -21.63 9.12
N SER A 136 -9.23 -20.92 8.11
CA SER A 136 -10.27 -21.45 7.23
C SER A 136 -9.80 -22.73 6.52
N ASN A 137 -8.56 -22.75 6.02
CA ASN A 137 -7.97 -23.93 5.39
C ASN A 137 -7.78 -25.09 6.37
N LEU A 138 -7.33 -24.81 7.60
CA LEU A 138 -7.10 -25.80 8.64
C LEU A 138 -8.42 -26.40 9.15
N ARG A 139 -9.45 -25.59 9.39
CA ARG A 139 -10.80 -26.07 9.77
C ARG A 139 -11.37 -27.04 8.74
N TYR A 140 -11.22 -26.73 7.46
CA TYR A 140 -11.61 -27.64 6.38
C TYR A 140 -10.83 -28.96 6.45
N ALA A 141 -9.52 -28.89 6.68
CA ALA A 141 -8.66 -30.08 6.77
C ALA A 141 -9.00 -30.96 7.98
N PHE A 142 -9.22 -30.37 9.16
CA PHE A 142 -9.58 -31.13 10.36
C PHE A 142 -10.90 -31.86 10.19
N LYS A 143 -11.92 -31.18 9.66
CA LYS A 143 -13.25 -31.78 9.45
C LYS A 143 -13.23 -32.92 8.44
N TYR A 144 -12.60 -32.73 7.28
CA TYR A 144 -12.78 -33.64 6.14
C TYR A 144 -11.59 -34.55 5.86
N ARG A 145 -10.45 -34.32 6.52
CA ARG A 145 -9.19 -35.01 6.17
C ARG A 145 -8.53 -35.70 7.34
N PHE A 146 -8.59 -35.10 8.52
CA PHE A 146 -8.08 -35.70 9.76
C PHE A 146 -9.20 -36.30 10.63
N ASN A 147 -10.46 -36.26 10.17
CA ASN A 147 -11.62 -36.76 10.92
C ASN A 147 -11.67 -36.26 12.37
N SER A 148 -11.25 -35.01 12.59
CA SER A 148 -11.12 -34.37 13.90
C SER A 148 -11.94 -33.08 13.93
N PRO A 149 -13.27 -33.14 13.76
CA PRO A 149 -14.12 -31.96 13.58
C PRO A 149 -14.17 -31.04 14.81
N ASP A 150 -13.88 -31.59 15.99
CA ASP A 150 -13.89 -30.86 17.26
C ASP A 150 -12.58 -30.07 17.49
N LEU A 151 -11.56 -30.34 16.68
CA LEU A 151 -10.28 -29.67 16.80
C LEU A 151 -10.38 -28.24 16.29
N ARG A 152 -9.99 -27.29 17.13
CA ARG A 152 -10.03 -25.85 16.85
C ARG A 152 -8.65 -25.24 17.09
N ILE A 153 -8.28 -24.35 16.18
CA ILE A 153 -7.14 -23.47 16.31
C ILE A 153 -7.72 -22.06 16.26
N ASP A 154 -7.35 -21.25 17.25
CA ASP A 154 -7.84 -19.88 17.39
C ASP A 154 -6.83 -18.86 16.86
N GLU A 155 -5.53 -19.18 16.94
CA GLU A 155 -4.45 -18.29 16.54
C GLU A 155 -3.41 -19.00 15.67
N VAL A 156 -2.82 -18.21 14.77
CA VAL A 156 -1.69 -18.60 13.92
C VAL A 156 -0.71 -17.43 13.93
N TRP A 157 0.51 -17.69 14.37
CA TRP A 157 1.58 -16.69 14.36
C TRP A 157 2.58 -16.99 13.26
N VAL A 158 3.12 -15.94 12.63
CA VAL A 158 4.07 -16.07 11.53
C VAL A 158 5.43 -15.61 12.04
N GLU A 159 6.24 -16.56 12.46
CA GLU A 159 7.52 -16.29 13.08
C GLU A 159 8.70 -16.71 12.22
N LYS A 160 9.86 -16.15 12.53
CA LYS A 160 11.12 -16.60 11.94
C LYS A 160 11.42 -18.00 12.46
N ASP A 161 11.72 -18.92 11.54
CA ASP A 161 12.21 -20.24 11.96
C ASP A 161 13.66 -20.08 12.45
N ARG A 162 13.90 -20.28 13.76
CA ARG A 162 15.25 -20.16 14.35
C ARG A 162 16.15 -21.34 13.96
N GLU A 163 15.56 -22.47 13.56
CA GLU A 163 16.29 -23.71 13.24
C GLU A 163 16.55 -23.88 11.73
N LYS A 164 15.72 -23.26 10.88
CA LYS A 164 15.80 -23.40 9.42
C LYS A 164 15.75 -22.04 8.71
N ARG A 165 16.17 -22.00 7.45
CA ARG A 165 15.99 -20.81 6.60
C ARG A 165 14.53 -20.73 6.15
N GLY A 166 13.67 -20.08 6.93
CA GLY A 166 12.25 -19.94 6.59
C GLY A 166 11.42 -19.27 7.67
N ILE A 167 10.11 -19.50 7.59
CA ILE A 167 9.16 -19.10 8.63
C ILE A 167 8.51 -20.32 9.29
N VAL A 168 8.11 -20.15 10.55
CA VAL A 168 7.30 -21.10 11.29
C VAL A 168 5.90 -20.50 11.48
N LEU A 169 4.88 -21.30 11.17
CA LEU A 169 3.49 -21.00 11.48
C LEU A 169 3.17 -21.64 12.82
N GLU A 170 3.27 -20.85 13.87
CA GLU A 170 3.05 -21.34 15.23
C GLU A 170 1.55 -21.48 15.50
N ILE A 171 1.16 -22.66 15.94
CA ILE A 171 -0.22 -23.04 16.27
C ILE A 171 -0.24 -23.82 17.58
N ASP A 172 -1.29 -23.64 18.36
CA ASP A 172 -1.49 -24.35 19.63
C ASP A 172 -2.25 -25.67 19.40
N ILE A 173 -1.49 -26.75 19.18
CA ILE A 173 -2.03 -28.09 18.90
C ILE A 173 -0.98 -29.18 19.18
N ASP A 174 -1.42 -30.43 19.29
CA ASP A 174 -0.54 -31.59 19.50
C ASP A 174 0.46 -31.82 18.36
N ASP A 175 1.66 -32.28 18.73
CA ASP A 175 2.79 -32.49 17.81
C ASP A 175 2.46 -33.50 16.69
N HIS A 176 1.68 -34.53 17.00
CA HIS A 176 1.28 -35.53 16.00
C HIS A 176 0.40 -34.91 14.89
N ILE A 177 -0.38 -33.88 15.20
CA ILE A 177 -1.15 -33.15 14.19
C ILE A 177 -0.25 -32.18 13.43
N ILE A 178 0.68 -31.49 14.10
CA ILE A 178 1.69 -30.63 13.45
C ILE A 178 2.48 -31.43 12.40
N ASP A 179 2.93 -32.63 12.76
CA ASP A 179 3.61 -33.54 11.86
C ASP A 179 2.75 -33.93 10.66
N SER A 180 1.46 -34.20 10.91
CA SER A 180 0.48 -34.51 9.88
C SER A 180 0.27 -33.33 8.92
N LEU A 181 0.18 -32.10 9.45
CA LEU A 181 0.06 -30.86 8.66
C LEU A 181 1.32 -30.61 7.80
N ASN A 182 2.51 -30.86 8.36
CA ASN A 182 3.78 -30.69 7.66
C ASN A 182 4.03 -31.75 6.56
N LYS A 183 3.43 -32.94 6.69
CA LYS A 183 3.47 -34.01 5.68
C LYS A 183 2.38 -33.86 4.61
N ASP A 184 1.32 -33.11 4.89
CA ASP A 184 0.20 -32.95 3.97
C ASP A 184 0.48 -31.90 2.87
N LYS A 185 0.77 -32.41 1.67
CA LYS A 185 1.06 -31.59 0.48
C LYS A 185 -0.05 -30.57 0.15
N LYS A 186 -1.34 -30.94 0.15
CA LYS A 186 -2.39 -30.00 -0.28
C LYS A 186 -2.63 -28.90 0.76
N ILE A 187 -2.46 -29.20 2.05
CA ILE A 187 -2.56 -28.17 3.10
C ILE A 187 -1.39 -27.20 2.94
N ARG A 188 -0.18 -27.73 2.76
CA ARG A 188 0.99 -26.88 2.54
C ARG A 188 0.87 -26.01 1.28
N GLU A 189 0.34 -26.54 0.18
CA GLU A 189 0.08 -25.76 -1.03
C GLU A 189 -0.93 -24.63 -0.79
N ARG A 190 -2.01 -24.89 -0.05
CA ARG A 190 -3.01 -23.85 0.28
C ARG A 190 -2.43 -22.76 1.18
N THR A 191 -1.61 -23.15 2.15
CA THR A 191 -0.94 -22.21 3.05
C THR A 191 0.13 -21.40 2.33
N GLN A 192 0.91 -22.03 1.44
CA GLN A 192 1.85 -21.31 0.57
C GLN A 192 1.12 -20.25 -0.27
N LYS A 193 -0.04 -20.58 -0.83
CA LYS A 193 -0.85 -19.61 -1.59
C LYS A 193 -1.32 -18.44 -0.74
N ALA A 194 -1.68 -18.67 0.52
CA ALA A 194 -2.04 -17.59 1.45
C ALA A 194 -0.83 -16.68 1.74
N LEU A 195 0.34 -17.27 2.02
CA LEU A 195 1.58 -16.54 2.26
C LEU A 195 2.04 -15.76 1.02
N GLU A 196 1.91 -16.33 -0.17
CA GLU A 196 2.24 -15.66 -1.42
C GLU A 196 1.27 -14.51 -1.73
N GLN A 197 -0.03 -14.70 -1.48
CA GLN A 197 -1.05 -13.71 -1.73
C GLN A 197 -0.83 -12.45 -0.89
N TRP A 198 -0.62 -12.60 0.41
CA TRP A 198 -0.55 -11.47 1.35
C TRP A 198 0.87 -10.96 1.55
N TYR A 199 1.85 -11.86 1.66
CA TYR A 199 3.24 -11.49 1.93
C TYR A 199 4.17 -11.57 0.72
N ARG A 200 3.68 -12.01 -0.45
CA ARG A 200 4.55 -12.31 -1.61
C ARG A 200 5.69 -13.26 -1.26
N TYR A 201 5.51 -14.06 -0.21
CA TYR A 201 6.52 -14.97 0.32
C TYR A 201 6.45 -16.31 -0.43
N ARG A 202 7.60 -16.75 -0.94
CA ARG A 202 7.78 -18.01 -1.69
C ARG A 202 8.84 -18.92 -1.08
N GLY A 203 9.35 -18.57 0.10
CA GLY A 203 10.34 -19.38 0.81
C GLY A 203 9.71 -20.56 1.54
N ASP A 204 10.57 -21.35 2.17
CA ASP A 204 10.14 -22.52 2.94
C ASP A 204 9.40 -22.11 4.22
N PHE A 205 8.40 -22.92 4.57
CA PHE A 205 7.71 -22.81 5.85
C PHE A 205 7.39 -24.19 6.44
N ARG A 206 7.13 -24.19 7.74
CA ARG A 206 6.58 -25.33 8.47
C ARG A 206 5.55 -24.86 9.50
N TYR A 207 4.69 -25.76 9.93
CA TYR A 207 3.94 -25.61 11.17
C TYR A 207 4.83 -25.97 12.37
N GLY A 208 4.66 -25.26 13.47
CA GLY A 208 5.35 -25.52 14.73
C GLY A 208 4.45 -25.21 15.92
N LYS A 209 4.88 -25.61 17.12
CA LYS A 209 4.26 -25.17 18.35
C LYS A 209 4.59 -23.72 18.62
N ILE A 210 3.74 -23.07 19.41
CA ILE A 210 4.04 -21.76 19.99
C ILE A 210 5.26 -21.91 20.88
N SER A 211 6.37 -21.31 20.47
CA SER A 211 7.60 -21.26 21.24
C SER A 211 7.61 -19.96 22.06
N ASN A 212 7.02 -19.99 23.26
CA ASN A 212 6.99 -18.89 24.24
C ASN A 212 6.41 -17.54 23.74
N PRO A 213 5.22 -17.11 24.19
CA PRO A 213 4.59 -15.88 23.71
C PRO A 213 5.24 -14.55 24.17
N PHE A 214 6.38 -14.55 24.88
CA PHE A 214 6.92 -13.34 25.54
C PHE A 214 8.46 -13.21 25.63
N GLU A 215 9.25 -14.05 24.97
CA GLU A 215 10.72 -13.88 24.99
C GLU A 215 11.23 -13.29 23.66
N ASP A 216 11.55 -11.99 23.73
CA ASP A 216 12.60 -11.30 22.97
C ASP A 216 12.30 -10.61 21.63
N ASP A 217 11.07 -10.18 21.33
CA ASP A 217 10.84 -9.33 20.12
C ASP A 217 9.82 -8.18 20.32
N PHE A 218 9.67 -7.65 21.54
CA PHE A 218 9.12 -6.31 21.73
C PHE A 218 10.25 -5.28 21.80
N PRO A 219 10.60 -4.60 20.69
CA PRO A 219 11.34 -3.36 20.79
C PRO A 219 10.36 -2.31 21.32
N PHE A 220 10.64 -1.78 22.51
CA PHE A 220 10.17 -0.45 22.87
C PHE A 220 10.72 0.58 21.87
#